data_AF-A0A8D8PPR7-F1
#
_entry.id   AF-A0A8D8PPR7-F1
#
_cell.length_a   1.000
_cell.length_b   1.000
_cell.length_c   1.000
_cell.angle_alpha   90.00
_cell.angle_beta   90.00
_cell.angle_gamma   90.00
#
_symmetry.space_group_name_H-M   'P 1'
#
loop_
_entity.id
_entity.type
_entity.pdbx_description
1 polymer ?
#
loop_
_entity_poly.entity_id
_entity_poly.type
_entity_poly.pdbx_seq_one_letter_code
_entity_poly.pdbx_strand_id
1 'polypeptide(L)'
;MKNKENILTHAVSTGTMCIIQVVSENEDQGTQLSGKLSLVSHLTPFCTLYQAHSSFGNVSLASHLTPVCTLYQAHSSFGNVSLVSHLTPVCTLYQAHSSFGNVSLVSHLTPVCTLYQAHSSFGNVSLVSHLTPVCTLYQAHSSFGNVSLVSHLTPVCTLYQAHSSFGNVSLLSH
;
A
#
# COMPACT_ATOMS: atom_id res chain seq x y z
N MET A 1 -36.39 2.57 -5.17
CA MET A 1 -36.12 2.46 -3.73
C MET A 1 -34.63 2.25 -3.55
N LYS A 2 -33.91 3.22 -2.97
CA LYS A 2 -32.46 3.13 -2.74
C LYS A 2 -32.21 2.10 -1.64
N ASN A 3 -31.74 0.91 -1.99
CA ASN A 3 -31.24 -0.05 -1.01
C ASN A 3 -30.00 0.57 -0.35
N LYS A 4 -30.03 0.67 0.98
CA LYS A 4 -28.89 1.11 1.77
C LYS A 4 -27.77 0.10 1.58
N GLU A 5 -26.61 0.60 1.15
CA GLU A 5 -25.36 -0.13 1.13
C GLU A 5 -25.05 -0.61 2.56
N ASN A 6 -25.07 -1.92 2.79
CA ASN A 6 -24.55 -2.48 4.03
C ASN A 6 -23.02 -2.53 3.91
N ILE A 7 -22.37 -1.39 4.11
CA ILE A 7 -20.92 -1.32 4.31
C ILE A 7 -20.66 -1.85 5.72
N LEU A 8 -20.25 -3.11 5.86
CA LEU A 8 -19.72 -3.64 7.11
C LEU A 8 -18.28 -3.15 7.30
N THR A 9 -18.10 -1.85 7.56
CA THR A 9 -16.82 -1.31 8.05
C THR A 9 -16.70 -1.64 9.53
N HIS A 10 -16.11 -2.78 9.85
CA HIS A 10 -15.59 -3.03 11.19
C HIS A 10 -14.22 -2.34 11.30
N ALA A 11 -14.23 -1.09 11.73
CA ALA A 11 -13.02 -0.38 12.16
C ALA A 11 -12.83 -0.65 13.65
N VAL A 12 -12.09 -1.70 14.00
CA VAL A 12 -11.66 -1.91 15.39
C VAL A 12 -10.37 -1.15 15.57
N SER A 13 -10.46 0.05 16.15
CA SER A 13 -9.31 0.84 16.59
C SER A 13 -9.17 0.65 18.10
N THR A 14 -8.36 -0.33 18.49
CA THR A 14 -7.72 -0.26 19.82
C THR A 14 -6.49 0.62 19.64
N GLY A 15 -6.07 1.42 20.62
CA GLY A 15 -5.09 2.50 20.43
C GLY A 15 -3.78 2.16 19.68
N THR A 16 -3.45 0.88 19.50
CA THR A 16 -2.27 0.38 18.79
C THR A 16 -2.59 -0.40 17.50
N MET A 17 -3.85 -0.81 17.27
CA MET A 17 -4.22 -1.70 16.17
C MET A 17 -5.49 -1.16 15.49
N CYS A 18 -5.35 -0.86 14.20
CA CYS A 18 -6.42 -0.45 13.29
C CYS A 18 -6.68 -1.61 12.31
N ILE A 19 -7.76 -2.36 12.53
CA ILE A 19 -8.21 -3.33 11.51
C ILE A 19 -9.35 -2.67 10.77
N ILE A 20 -9.21 -2.54 9.45
CA ILE A 20 -10.27 -2.05 8.57
C ILE A 20 -10.64 -3.21 7.66
N GLN A 21 -11.76 -3.88 7.93
CA GLN A 21 -12.27 -4.87 6.99
C GLN A 21 -13.33 -4.22 6.09
N VAL A 22 -13.13 -4.28 4.78
CA VAL A 22 -14.09 -3.83 3.77
C VAL A 22 -14.41 -5.02 2.88
N VAL A 23 -15.50 -5.72 3.20
CA VAL A 23 -16.01 -6.82 2.37
C VAL A 23 -17.31 -6.36 1.74
N SER A 24 -17.33 -6.28 0.41
CA SER A 24 -18.57 -6.11 -0.36
C SER A 24 -19.28 -7.46 -0.38
N GLU A 25 -20.48 -7.56 0.21
CA GLU A 25 -21.28 -8.80 0.20
C GLU A 25 -22.01 -9.05 -1.14
N ASN A 26 -21.96 -8.11 -2.08
CA ASN A 26 -22.57 -8.24 -3.40
C ASN A 26 -21.50 -8.22 -4.50
N GLU A 27 -21.34 -9.36 -5.21
CA GLU A 27 -20.43 -9.49 -6.36
C GLU A 27 -20.82 -8.59 -7.55
N ASP A 28 -22.11 -8.24 -7.67
CA ASP A 28 -22.66 -7.49 -8.82
C ASP A 28 -22.66 -5.96 -8.66
N GLN A 29 -22.38 -5.43 -7.47
CA GLN A 29 -22.38 -3.98 -7.21
C GLN A 29 -21.17 -3.66 -6.33
N GLY A 30 -20.05 -3.29 -6.96
CA GLY A 30 -18.81 -3.00 -6.24
C GLY A 30 -18.99 -1.90 -5.18
N THR A 31 -18.34 -2.07 -4.01
CA THR A 31 -18.43 -1.09 -2.91
C THR A 31 -17.47 0.08 -3.15
N GLN A 32 -17.95 1.32 -3.13
CA GLN A 32 -17.09 2.51 -3.24
C GLN A 32 -16.90 3.18 -1.88
N LEU A 33 -15.69 3.13 -1.35
CA LEU A 33 -15.25 3.98 -0.24
C LEU A 33 -14.59 5.23 -0.81
N SER A 34 -15.43 6.15 -1.30
CA SER A 34 -15.01 7.45 -1.82
C SER A 34 -14.66 8.40 -0.67
N GLY A 35 -13.46 8.25 -0.10
CA GLY A 35 -12.99 9.11 0.97
C GLY A 35 -11.46 9.13 1.07
N LYS A 36 -10.89 10.27 1.46
CA LYS A 36 -9.48 10.35 1.86
C LYS A 36 -9.38 9.85 3.31
N LEU A 37 -8.73 8.72 3.53
CA LEU A 37 -8.42 8.26 4.88
C LEU A 37 -7.11 8.92 5.34
N SER A 38 -7.17 9.66 6.45
CA SER A 38 -6.00 10.28 7.06
C SER A 38 -5.87 9.79 8.50
N LEU A 39 -4.75 9.15 8.82
CA LEU A 39 -4.44 8.72 10.19
C LEU A 39 -3.13 9.36 10.64
N VAL A 40 -3.16 9.99 11.82
CA VAL A 40 -1.97 10.52 12.50
C VAL A 40 -1.90 9.83 13.85
N SER A 41 -0.78 9.15 14.13
CA SER A 41 -0.62 8.44 15.40
C SER A 41 0.79 8.58 15.98
N HIS A 42 0.87 8.72 17.29
CA HIS A 42 2.12 8.66 18.06
C HIS A 42 2.47 7.23 18.51
N LEU A 43 1.64 6.24 18.17
CA LEU A 43 1.78 4.83 18.55
C LEU A 43 2.29 4.02 17.34
N THR A 44 2.52 2.70 17.50
CA THR A 44 2.84 1.78 16.39
C THR A 44 1.54 1.30 15.75
N PRO A 45 0.96 1.98 14.75
CA PRO A 45 -0.29 1.53 14.17
C PRO A 45 -0.05 0.22 13.41
N PHE A 46 -0.72 -0.84 13.83
CA PHE A 46 -0.89 -2.03 13.02
C PHE A 46 -2.14 -1.84 12.17
N CYS A 47 -1.98 -1.65 10.87
CA CYS A 47 -3.07 -1.55 9.92
C CYS A 47 -3.20 -2.86 9.15
N THR A 48 -4.33 -3.55 9.27
CA THR A 48 -4.66 -4.63 8.32
C THR A 48 -5.93 -4.26 7.58
N LEU A 49 -5.85 -4.22 6.25
CA LEU A 49 -6.97 -3.90 5.38
C LEU A 49 -7.21 -5.02 4.38
N TYR A 50 -8.43 -5.56 4.39
CA TYR A 50 -8.92 -6.53 3.42
C TYR A 50 -9.93 -5.86 2.52
N GLN A 51 -9.74 -6.00 1.21
CA GLN A 51 -10.62 -5.44 0.20
C GLN A 51 -10.85 -6.45 -0.94
N ALA A 52 -12.11 -6.66 -1.28
CA ALA A 52 -12.52 -7.40 -2.46
C ALA A 52 -13.67 -6.66 -3.17
N HIS A 53 -13.67 -6.65 -4.50
CA HIS A 53 -14.74 -6.07 -5.33
C HIS A 53 -15.10 -4.62 -4.92
N SER A 54 -14.08 -3.79 -4.67
CA SER A 54 -14.30 -2.47 -4.09
C SER A 54 -13.32 -1.41 -4.61
N SER A 55 -13.69 -0.15 -4.46
CA SER A 55 -12.83 1.01 -4.70
C SER A 55 -12.52 1.71 -3.39
N PHE A 56 -11.24 1.97 -3.10
CA PHE A 56 -10.79 2.76 -1.96
C PHE A 56 -10.15 4.06 -2.43
N GLY A 57 -10.45 5.16 -1.75
CA GLY A 57 -9.86 6.47 -2.02
C GLY A 57 -8.38 6.57 -1.65
N ASN A 58 -7.88 7.80 -1.50
CA ASN A 58 -6.47 8.04 -1.15
C ASN A 58 -6.23 7.80 0.35
N VAL A 59 -5.08 7.22 0.70
CA VAL A 59 -4.64 7.09 2.10
C VAL A 59 -3.44 7.99 2.38
N SER A 60 -3.49 8.66 3.52
CA SER A 60 -2.34 9.33 4.11
C SER A 60 -2.15 8.81 5.54
N LEU A 61 -0.98 8.27 5.84
CA LEU A 61 -0.61 7.83 7.18
C LEU A 61 0.66 8.57 7.62
N ALA A 62 0.59 9.20 8.78
CA ALA A 62 1.73 9.83 9.43
C ALA A 62 1.93 9.22 10.82
N SER A 63 3.15 8.76 11.11
CA SER A 63 3.46 8.16 12.41
C SER A 63 4.85 8.49 12.89
N HIS A 64 5.01 8.68 14.21
CA HIS A 64 6.34 8.85 14.81
C HIS A 64 7.06 7.52 15.04
N LEU A 65 6.34 6.38 15.00
CA LEU A 65 6.88 5.05 15.27
C LEU A 65 6.87 4.17 14.01
N THR A 66 7.04 2.84 14.18
CA THR A 66 7.09 1.81 13.13
C THR A 66 5.67 1.39 12.73
N PRO A 67 5.04 1.98 11.70
CA PRO A 67 3.75 1.51 11.22
C PRO A 67 3.95 0.16 10.55
N VAL A 68 3.07 -0.80 10.85
CA VAL A 68 3.03 -2.08 10.16
C VAL A 68 1.72 -2.14 9.40
N CYS A 69 1.79 -2.15 8.08
CA CYS A 69 0.62 -2.15 7.21
C CYS A 69 0.59 -3.43 6.39
N THR A 70 -0.49 -4.19 6.49
CA THR A 70 -0.78 -5.32 5.61
C THR A 70 -2.06 -5.05 4.84
N LEU A 71 -1.99 -5.15 3.52
CA LEU A 71 -3.12 -4.85 2.64
C LEU A 71 -3.34 -6.01 1.68
N TYR A 72 -4.57 -6.53 1.66
CA TYR A 72 -5.02 -7.57 0.76
C TYR A 72 -6.08 -7.00 -0.17
N GLN A 73 -5.85 -7.10 -1.49
CA GLN A 73 -6.73 -6.59 -2.52
C GLN A 73 -6.99 -7.64 -3.59
N ALA A 74 -8.25 -7.88 -3.89
CA ALA A 74 -8.68 -8.67 -5.04
C ALA A 74 -9.79 -7.94 -5.80
N HIS A 75 -9.75 -7.94 -7.14
CA HIS A 75 -10.79 -7.32 -7.97
C HIS A 75 -11.15 -5.88 -7.55
N SER A 76 -10.14 -5.09 -7.16
CA SER A 76 -10.33 -3.81 -6.49
C SER A 76 -9.47 -2.71 -7.11
N SER A 77 -9.81 -1.46 -6.78
CA SER A 77 -8.98 -0.29 -7.13
C SER A 77 -8.65 0.50 -5.87
N PHE A 78 -7.38 0.83 -5.69
CA PHE A 78 -6.89 1.60 -4.55
C PHE A 78 -6.30 2.93 -5.02
N GLY A 79 -6.63 4.01 -4.32
CA GLY A 79 -6.07 5.33 -4.61
C GLY A 79 -4.58 5.46 -4.31
N ASN A 80 -4.10 6.69 -4.27
CA ASN A 80 -2.71 6.97 -3.91
C ASN A 80 -2.48 6.75 -2.42
N VAL A 81 -1.28 6.26 -2.07
CA VAL A 81 -0.82 6.14 -0.68
C VAL A 81 0.35 7.06 -0.43
N SER A 82 0.25 7.83 0.65
CA SER A 82 1.36 8.55 1.24
C SER A 82 1.60 8.05 2.66
N LEU A 83 2.80 7.56 2.94
CA LEU A 83 3.22 7.15 4.26
C LEU A 83 4.46 7.95 4.68
N VAL A 84 4.35 8.60 5.83
CA VAL A 84 5.46 9.33 6.46
C VAL A 84 5.71 8.72 7.84
N SER A 85 6.94 8.25 8.08
CA SER A 85 7.35 7.67 9.35
C SER A 85 8.70 8.18 9.80
N HIS A 86 8.88 8.42 11.11
CA HIS A 86 10.20 8.68 11.67
C HIS A 86 11.03 7.39 11.90
N LEU A 87 10.40 6.21 11.93
CA LEU A 87 11.09 4.93 12.14
C LEU A 87 11.03 4.04 10.88
N THR A 88 11.00 2.73 11.07
CA THR A 88 11.09 1.68 10.05
C THR A 88 9.68 1.25 9.67
N PRO A 89 9.00 1.87 8.70
CA PRO A 89 7.70 1.38 8.24
C PRO A 89 7.87 -0.01 7.62
N VAL A 90 6.97 -0.93 7.97
CA VAL A 90 6.91 -2.27 7.36
C VAL A 90 5.59 -2.38 6.61
N CYS A 91 5.65 -2.58 5.30
CA CYS A 91 4.49 -2.65 4.44
C CYS A 91 4.48 -3.98 3.68
N THR A 92 3.38 -4.72 3.79
CA THR A 92 3.13 -5.90 2.97
C THR A 92 1.85 -5.70 2.18
N LEU A 93 1.91 -5.86 0.86
CA LEU A 93 0.76 -5.71 -0.03
C LEU A 93 0.61 -6.98 -0.88
N TYR A 94 -0.61 -7.50 -0.90
CA TYR A 94 -1.04 -8.59 -1.75
C TYR A 94 -2.13 -8.07 -2.69
N GLN A 95 -1.90 -8.22 -3.99
CA GLN A 95 -2.78 -7.67 -5.01
C GLN A 95 -3.03 -8.69 -6.13
N ALA A 96 -4.31 -8.95 -6.43
CA ALA A 96 -4.73 -9.78 -7.56
C ALA A 96 -5.86 -9.10 -8.34
N HIS A 97 -5.78 -9.12 -9.68
CA HIS A 97 -6.81 -8.54 -10.57
C HIS A 97 -7.24 -7.12 -10.18
N SER A 98 -6.29 -6.27 -9.79
CA SER A 98 -6.58 -4.98 -9.17
C SER A 98 -5.69 -3.86 -9.73
N SER A 99 -6.01 -2.62 -9.39
CA SER A 99 -5.18 -1.45 -9.68
C SER A 99 -4.83 -0.69 -8.41
N PHE A 100 -3.58 -0.25 -8.31
CA PHE A 100 -3.08 0.56 -7.21
C PHE A 100 -2.56 1.90 -7.74
N GLY A 101 -2.87 3.00 -7.05
CA GLY A 101 -2.36 4.32 -7.38
C GLY A 101 -0.87 4.49 -7.15
N ASN A 102 -0.42 5.74 -7.08
CA ASN A 102 0.96 6.06 -6.76
C ASN A 102 1.24 5.84 -5.27
N VAL A 103 2.45 5.40 -4.95
CA VAL A 103 2.93 5.25 -3.58
C VAL A 103 4.10 6.18 -3.32
N SER A 104 4.00 6.94 -2.24
CA SER A 104 5.08 7.76 -1.70
C SER A 104 5.37 7.31 -0.27
N LEU A 105 6.58 6.82 -0.03
CA LEU A 105 7.06 6.45 1.30
C LEU A 105 8.24 7.33 1.69
N VAL A 106 8.11 8.05 2.79
CA VAL A 106 9.19 8.84 3.37
C VAL A 106 9.49 8.33 4.77
N SER A 107 10.74 7.95 5.00
CA SER A 107 11.17 7.44 6.31
C SER A 107 12.55 7.93 6.72
N HIS A 108 12.76 8.15 8.02
CA HIS A 108 14.10 8.45 8.54
C HIS A 108 14.96 7.20 8.73
N LEU A 109 14.38 5.99 8.81
CA LEU A 109 15.14 4.75 8.97
C LEU A 109 15.02 3.85 7.74
N THR A 110 15.05 2.54 7.92
CA THR A 110 15.02 1.50 6.87
C THR A 110 13.58 1.08 6.62
N PRO A 111 12.89 1.60 5.59
CA PRO A 111 11.60 1.06 5.24
C PRO A 111 11.75 -0.34 4.66
N VAL A 112 10.83 -1.23 5.02
CA VAL A 112 10.77 -2.59 4.50
C VAL A 112 9.44 -2.79 3.79
N CYS A 113 9.50 -3.03 2.48
CA CYS A 113 8.33 -3.21 1.64
C CYS A 113 8.37 -4.58 0.97
N THR A 114 7.29 -5.35 1.10
CA THR A 114 7.08 -6.58 0.35
C THR A 114 5.80 -6.47 -0.44
N LEU A 115 5.87 -6.77 -1.74
CA LEU A 115 4.72 -6.73 -2.62
C LEU A 115 4.59 -8.01 -3.44
N TYR A 116 3.38 -8.56 -3.41
CA TYR A 116 2.94 -9.66 -4.25
C TYR A 116 1.84 -9.17 -5.18
N GLN A 117 2.06 -9.32 -6.48
CA GLN A 117 1.14 -8.81 -7.49
C GLN A 117 0.89 -9.85 -8.59
N ALA A 118 -0.38 -10.05 -8.94
CA ALA A 118 -0.76 -10.88 -10.07
C ALA A 118 -1.88 -10.22 -10.89
N HIS A 119 -1.76 -10.21 -12.22
CA HIS A 119 -2.79 -9.67 -13.13
C HIS A 119 -3.26 -8.26 -12.76
N SER A 120 -2.34 -7.42 -12.30
CA SER A 120 -2.64 -6.12 -11.70
C SER A 120 -1.72 -5.03 -12.21
N SER A 121 -2.12 -3.78 -12.00
CA SER A 121 -1.31 -2.59 -12.30
C SER A 121 -1.02 -1.77 -11.05
N PHE A 122 0.19 -1.22 -11.02
CA PHE A 122 0.65 -0.35 -9.94
C PHE A 122 1.15 0.98 -10.52
N GLY A 123 0.83 2.08 -9.85
CA GLY A 123 1.30 3.41 -10.24
C GLY A 123 2.81 3.60 -10.05
N ASN A 124 3.22 4.87 -9.96
CA ASN A 124 4.60 5.21 -9.65
C ASN A 124 4.89 4.96 -8.17
N VAL A 125 6.08 4.45 -7.88
CA VAL A 125 6.60 4.29 -6.52
C VAL A 125 7.74 5.27 -6.30
N SER A 126 7.63 6.09 -5.26
CA SER A 126 8.71 6.91 -4.75
C SER A 126 8.98 6.51 -3.31
N LEU A 127 10.22 6.16 -3.03
CA LEU A 127 10.66 5.82 -1.69
C LEU A 127 11.90 6.63 -1.35
N VAL A 128 11.81 7.37 -0.26
CA VAL A 128 12.87 8.23 0.27
C VAL A 128 13.20 7.78 1.67
N SER A 129 14.45 7.39 1.91
CA SER A 129 14.89 6.97 3.23
C SER A 129 16.27 7.49 3.60
N HIS A 130 16.48 7.90 4.85
CA HIS A 130 17.84 8.26 5.26
C HIS A 130 18.76 7.03 5.39
N LEU A 131 18.24 5.82 5.59
CA LEU A 131 19.02 4.58 5.62
C LEU A 131 18.73 3.70 4.39
N THR A 132 19.22 2.46 4.40
CA THR A 132 18.99 1.46 3.36
C THR A 132 17.53 1.04 3.36
N PRO A 133 16.76 1.30 2.29
CA PRO A 133 15.46 0.69 2.13
C PRO A 133 15.60 -0.73 1.60
N VAL A 134 14.67 -1.60 2.02
CA VAL A 134 14.61 -2.99 1.58
C VAL A 134 13.27 -3.23 0.89
N CYS A 135 13.32 -3.64 -0.37
CA CYS A 135 12.13 -3.92 -1.17
C CYS A 135 12.21 -5.32 -1.77
N THR A 136 11.14 -6.09 -1.62
CA THR A 136 10.98 -7.38 -2.30
C THR A 136 9.70 -7.36 -3.11
N LEU A 137 9.81 -7.67 -4.40
CA LEU A 137 8.70 -7.63 -5.35
C LEU A 137 8.56 -8.96 -6.08
N TYR A 138 7.36 -9.53 -5.99
CA TYR A 138 6.91 -10.68 -6.76
C TYR A 138 5.78 -10.24 -7.68
N GLN A 139 5.95 -10.39 -8.99
CA GLN A 139 4.95 -9.95 -9.96
C GLN A 139 4.75 -10.93 -11.11
N ALA A 140 3.49 -11.23 -11.43
CA ALA A 140 3.12 -12.06 -12.57
C ALA A 140 2.02 -11.39 -13.40
N HIS A 141 2.21 -11.29 -14.72
CA HIS A 141 1.25 -10.66 -15.63
C HIS A 141 0.84 -9.24 -15.18
N SER A 142 1.82 -8.46 -14.76
CA SER A 142 1.59 -7.18 -14.07
C SER A 142 2.42 -6.04 -14.64
N SER A 143 2.00 -4.81 -14.35
CA SER A 143 2.74 -3.62 -14.76
C SER A 143 2.94 -2.65 -13.61
N PHE A 144 4.12 -2.04 -13.61
CA PHE A 144 4.53 -0.99 -12.72
C PHE A 144 4.76 0.31 -13.49
N GLY A 145 4.42 1.43 -12.86
CA GLY A 145 4.90 2.74 -13.28
C GLY A 145 6.42 2.90 -13.06
N ASN A 146 6.84 4.15 -12.93
CA ASN A 146 8.22 4.48 -12.58
C ASN A 146 8.50 4.17 -11.11
N VAL A 147 9.67 3.64 -10.82
CA VAL A 147 10.16 3.38 -9.46
C VAL A 147 11.36 4.28 -9.19
N SER A 148 11.29 5.08 -8.14
CA SER A 148 12.37 5.95 -7.68
C SER A 148 12.71 5.63 -6.23
N LEU A 149 13.96 5.27 -5.98
CA LEU A 149 14.49 5.00 -4.65
C LEU A 149 15.61 5.99 -4.38
N VAL A 150 15.46 6.79 -3.33
CA VAL A 150 16.45 7.78 -2.89
C VAL A 150 16.86 7.46 -1.47
N SER A 151 18.15 7.26 -1.23
CA SER A 151 18.66 6.98 0.11
C SER A 151 20.09 7.48 0.35
N HIS A 152 20.54 7.62 1.60
CA HIS A 152 21.97 7.83 1.86
C HIS A 152 22.77 6.53 1.79
N LEU A 153 22.13 5.38 2.00
CA LEU A 153 22.78 4.08 1.88
C LEU A 153 22.24 3.32 0.69
N THR A 154 23.00 2.34 0.20
CA THR A 154 22.59 1.56 -0.97
C THR A 154 21.27 0.83 -0.69
N PRO A 155 20.23 1.01 -1.54
CA PRO A 155 18.98 0.28 -1.42
C PRO A 155 19.14 -1.19 -1.79
N VAL A 156 18.40 -2.07 -1.12
CA VAL A 156 18.36 -3.50 -1.43
C VAL A 156 17.01 -3.83 -2.05
N CYS A 157 17.02 -4.22 -3.33
CA CYS A 157 15.82 -4.56 -4.07
C CYS A 157 15.95 -5.97 -4.65
N THR A 158 14.99 -6.83 -4.33
CA THR A 158 14.87 -8.17 -4.92
C THR A 158 13.61 -8.22 -5.78
N LEU A 159 13.72 -8.71 -7.01
CA LEU A 159 12.65 -8.73 -7.99
C LEU A 159 12.49 -10.12 -8.61
N TYR A 160 11.29 -10.67 -8.51
CA TYR A 160 10.85 -11.87 -9.19
C TYR A 160 9.71 -11.50 -10.13
N GLN A 161 9.90 -11.72 -11.44
CA GLN A 161 8.90 -11.33 -12.43
C GLN A 161 8.65 -12.40 -13.49
N ALA A 162 7.39 -12.54 -13.88
CA ALA A 162 6.96 -13.35 -15.01
C ALA A 162 5.93 -12.57 -15.84
N HIS A 163 6.19 -12.36 -17.14
CA HIS A 163 5.29 -11.60 -18.03
C HIS A 163 4.89 -10.22 -17.49
N SER A 164 5.84 -9.50 -16.91
CA SER A 164 5.59 -8.20 -16.25
C SER A 164 6.54 -7.12 -16.75
N SER A 165 6.17 -5.85 -16.55
CA SER A 165 6.95 -4.69 -16.99
C SER A 165 7.05 -3.59 -15.93
N PHE A 166 8.09 -2.77 -16.05
CA PHE A 166 8.28 -1.53 -15.30
C PHE A 166 8.40 -0.36 -16.27
N GLY A 167 8.05 0.83 -15.77
CA GLY A 167 8.57 2.08 -16.32
C GLY A 167 10.07 2.24 -15.99
N ASN A 168 10.49 3.48 -15.79
CA ASN A 168 11.87 3.78 -15.41
C ASN A 168 12.13 3.39 -13.96
N VAL A 169 13.28 2.76 -13.72
CA VAL A 169 13.78 2.46 -12.37
C VAL A 169 15.01 3.33 -12.10
N SER A 170 14.90 4.19 -11.10
CA SER A 170 15.96 5.11 -10.69
C SER A 170 16.38 4.81 -9.24
N LEU A 171 17.67 4.56 -9.05
CA LEU A 171 18.29 4.35 -7.74
C LEU A 171 19.30 5.48 -7.51
N LEU A 172 19.05 6.33 -6.52
CA LEU A 172 19.96 7.40 -6.12
C LEU A 172 20.42 7.14 -4.69
N SER A 173 21.73 6.93 -4.50
CA SER A 173 22.36 6.80 -3.20
C SER A 173 23.47 7.84 -2.99
N HIS A 174 23.52 8.48 -1.82
CA HIS A 174 24.51 9.51 -1.45
C HIS A 174 25.40 9.13 -0.27
#